data_AF-A0A542MA53-F1
#
_entry.id   AF-A0A542MA53-F1
#
_cell.length_a   1.000
_cell.length_b   1.000
_cell.length_c   1.000
_cell.angle_alpha   90.00
_cell.angle_beta   90.00
_cell.angle_gamma   90.00
#
_symmetry.space_group_name_H-M   'P 1'
#
loop_
_entity.id
_entity.type
_entity.pdbx_description
1 polymer ?
#
loop_
_entity_poly.entity_id
_entity_poly.type
_entity_poly.pdbx_seq_one_letter_code
_entity_poly.pdbx_strand_id
1 'polypeptide(L)'
;MEIALWWVLLIEVSTMFKKALALAVTALFSLNASAGYVQYNFSSGPLSGYFIQHDDDLSIADYRFLLPIASEAHPYIAYAFYPIVGTGDGSDHNTSATTHFRQNGPTNFSVYDDFDFNEGQISLDFSRDTAGNFSYSAQYATSIYFRDGTLYNSGTITGLVTRSTVSESKVRSLDNSGGYEYGVRRIVPTYVGPSEIPEPGSVALLAVGALGAVGVARRSKKSA
;
A
#
# COMPACT_ATOMS: atom_id res chain seq x y z
N MET A 1 16.92 47.07 44.08
CA MET A 1 17.33 45.70 43.73
C MET A 1 16.21 44.99 42.94
N GLU A 2 15.56 45.68 42.00
CA GLU A 2 14.40 45.18 41.24
C GLU A 2 14.66 45.11 39.73
N ILE A 3 15.58 45.95 39.22
CA ILE A 3 15.93 46.01 37.80
C ILE A 3 16.68 44.74 37.34
N ALA A 4 17.44 44.10 38.23
CA ALA A 4 18.20 42.89 37.90
C ALA A 4 17.30 41.65 37.64
N LEU A 5 16.11 41.58 38.24
CA LEU A 5 15.21 40.43 38.08
C LEU A 5 14.52 40.42 36.71
N TRP A 6 14.19 41.60 36.18
CA TRP A 6 13.55 41.74 34.87
C TRP A 6 14.47 41.39 33.71
N TRP A 7 15.77 41.69 33.83
CA TRP A 7 16.76 41.37 32.81
C TRP A 7 17.04 39.86 32.71
N VAL A 8 17.06 39.14 33.83
CA VAL A 8 17.24 37.68 33.84
C VAL A 8 16.05 36.97 33.20
N LEU A 9 14.83 37.40 33.50
CA LEU A 9 13.60 36.86 32.90
C LEU A 9 13.51 37.11 31.38
N LEU A 10 13.93 38.29 30.90
CA LEU A 10 13.95 38.60 29.46
C LEU A 10 15.00 37.78 28.69
N ILE A 11 16.15 37.51 29.30
CA ILE A 11 17.22 36.70 28.69
C ILE A 11 16.81 35.22 28.59
N GLU A 12 16.18 34.67 29.65
CA GLU A 12 15.69 33.28 29.66
C GLU A 12 14.57 33.04 28.65
N VAL A 13 13.61 33.96 28.53
CA VAL A 13 12.53 33.85 27.53
C VAL A 13 13.10 33.88 26.10
N SER A 14 14.09 34.74 25.83
CA SER A 14 14.71 34.82 24.50
C SER A 14 15.51 33.57 24.12
N THR A 15 16.12 32.90 25.11
CA THR A 15 16.91 31.69 24.89
C THR A 15 16.04 30.44 24.80
N MET A 16 14.95 30.36 25.57
CA MET A 16 13.97 29.28 25.43
C MET A 16 13.22 29.34 24.08
N PHE A 17 12.87 30.54 23.59
CA PHE A 17 12.23 30.70 22.28
C PHE A 17 13.15 30.27 21.13
N LYS A 18 14.44 30.62 21.18
CA LYS A 18 15.44 30.18 20.18
C LYS A 18 15.66 28.67 20.19
N LYS A 19 15.64 28.04 21.36
CA LYS A 19 15.74 26.57 21.50
C LYS A 19 14.50 25.86 20.97
N ALA A 20 13.30 26.37 21.25
CA ALA A 20 12.05 25.86 20.71
C ALA A 20 11.98 26.01 19.18
N LEU A 21 12.43 27.16 18.65
CA LEU A 21 12.51 27.40 17.22
C LEU A 21 13.54 26.48 16.55
N ALA A 22 14.72 26.28 17.15
CA ALA A 22 15.71 25.35 16.64
C ALA A 22 15.20 23.89 16.66
N LEU A 23 14.46 23.48 17.70
CA LEU A 23 13.82 22.16 17.77
C LEU A 23 12.72 22.00 16.72
N ALA A 24 11.88 23.02 16.51
CA ALA A 24 10.83 23.02 15.49
C ALA A 24 11.42 22.99 14.07
N VAL A 25 12.49 23.74 13.83
CA VAL A 25 13.21 23.76 12.56
C VAL A 25 13.94 22.44 12.32
N THR A 26 14.53 21.83 13.35
CA THR A 26 15.15 20.50 13.25
C THR A 26 14.09 19.41 13.05
N ALA A 27 12.91 19.54 13.67
CA ALA A 27 11.76 18.66 13.42
C ALA A 27 11.25 18.80 11.97
N LEU A 28 11.15 20.03 11.45
CA LEU A 28 10.75 20.33 10.08
C LEU A 28 11.79 19.87 9.04
N PHE A 29 13.08 19.89 9.36
CA PHE A 29 14.14 19.35 8.48
C PHE A 29 14.44 17.85 8.71
N SER A 30 13.99 17.26 9.82
CA SER A 30 13.99 15.80 10.03
C SER A 30 12.80 15.12 9.37
N LEU A 31 11.77 15.89 8.99
CA LEU A 31 10.82 15.54 7.94
C LEU A 31 11.48 15.79 6.57
N ASN A 32 12.69 15.27 6.37
CA ASN A 32 13.15 14.98 5.02
C ASN A 32 12.16 13.95 4.48
N ALA A 33 11.12 14.48 3.85
CA ALA A 33 10.28 13.81 2.90
C ALA A 33 11.20 13.21 1.86
N SER A 34 11.65 11.97 2.10
CA SER A 34 11.91 11.04 1.03
C SER A 34 10.60 11.02 0.25
N ALA A 35 10.58 11.77 -0.84
CA ALA A 35 9.40 11.98 -1.64
C ALA A 35 8.74 10.63 -1.92
N GLY A 36 7.50 10.50 -1.49
CA GLY A 36 6.47 10.10 -2.42
C GLY A 36 6.21 8.62 -2.52
N TYR A 37 7.07 7.70 -2.06
CA TYR A 37 6.92 6.29 -2.43
C TYR A 37 7.08 5.28 -1.29
N VAL A 38 6.32 4.19 -1.40
CA VAL A 38 6.41 3.01 -0.55
C VAL A 38 6.52 1.77 -1.43
N GLN A 39 7.47 0.88 -1.13
CA GLN A 39 7.59 -0.42 -1.79
C GLN A 39 7.01 -1.54 -0.94
N TYR A 40 6.25 -2.41 -1.59
CA TYR A 40 5.67 -3.61 -1.03
C TYR A 40 6.25 -4.83 -1.74
N ASN A 41 6.89 -5.73 -0.99
CA ASN A 41 7.50 -6.94 -1.53
C ASN A 41 6.63 -8.15 -1.23
N PHE A 42 6.45 -9.03 -2.21
CA PHE A 42 5.86 -10.34 -1.99
C PHE A 42 6.87 -11.21 -1.25
N SER A 43 6.69 -11.33 0.06
CA SER A 43 7.67 -11.95 0.97
C SER A 43 7.43 -13.44 1.19
N SER A 44 6.17 -13.88 1.02
CA SER A 44 5.80 -15.29 1.09
C SER A 44 4.61 -15.57 0.18
N GLY A 45 4.51 -16.81 -0.30
CA GLY A 45 3.50 -17.24 -1.26
C GLY A 45 4.08 -17.43 -2.67
N PRO A 46 3.22 -17.72 -3.66
CA PRO A 46 3.67 -18.05 -5.01
C PRO A 46 4.18 -16.84 -5.79
N LEU A 47 3.66 -15.63 -5.56
CA LEU A 47 4.20 -14.42 -6.19
C LEU A 47 5.57 -14.07 -5.61
N SER A 48 6.47 -13.63 -6.48
CA SER A 48 7.76 -13.04 -6.11
C SER A 48 7.93 -11.68 -6.79
N GLY A 49 8.65 -10.76 -6.16
CA GLY A 49 8.87 -9.41 -6.69
C GLY A 49 8.24 -8.33 -5.80
N TYR A 50 7.83 -7.22 -6.39
CA TYR A 50 7.37 -6.04 -5.66
C TYR A 50 6.41 -5.16 -6.46
N PHE A 51 5.79 -4.21 -5.77
CA PHE A 51 5.22 -3.00 -6.37
C PHE A 51 5.59 -1.78 -5.54
N ILE A 52 5.58 -0.62 -6.19
CA ILE A 52 5.82 0.69 -5.60
C ILE A 52 4.55 1.50 -5.79
N GLN A 53 4.09 2.16 -4.74
CA GLN A 53 2.98 3.10 -4.80
C GLN A 53 3.40 4.46 -4.26
N HIS A 54 2.64 5.47 -4.66
CA HIS A 54 2.74 6.78 -4.08
C HIS A 54 2.24 6.80 -2.62
N ASP A 55 2.84 7.61 -1.74
CA ASP A 55 2.43 7.73 -0.34
C ASP A 55 1.33 8.77 -0.12
N ASP A 56 1.17 9.72 -1.05
CA ASP A 56 0.23 10.83 -0.99
C ASP A 56 -1.14 10.49 -1.59
N ASP A 57 -1.17 9.81 -2.74
CA ASP A 57 -2.40 9.45 -3.44
C ASP A 57 -2.62 7.93 -3.59
N LEU A 58 -1.66 7.11 -3.15
CA LEU A 58 -1.70 5.64 -3.20
C LEU A 58 -1.76 5.03 -4.61
N SER A 59 -1.56 5.83 -5.67
CA SER A 59 -1.47 5.32 -7.04
C SER A 59 -0.23 4.45 -7.23
N ILE A 60 -0.33 3.42 -8.08
CA ILE A 60 0.81 2.54 -8.37
C ILE A 60 1.81 3.31 -9.25
N ALA A 61 3.08 3.33 -8.82
CA ALA A 61 4.19 3.98 -9.50
C ALA A 61 5.04 2.98 -10.31
N ASP A 62 5.15 1.73 -9.84
CA ASP A 62 5.86 0.63 -10.51
C ASP A 62 5.35 -0.71 -10.00
N TYR A 63 5.50 -1.77 -10.77
CA TYR A 63 5.27 -3.14 -10.32
C TYR A 63 6.14 -4.11 -11.12
N ARG A 64 6.69 -5.12 -10.45
CA ARG A 64 7.47 -6.18 -11.10
C ARG A 64 7.31 -7.44 -10.30
N PHE A 65 6.57 -8.40 -10.81
CA PHE A 65 6.38 -9.67 -10.12
C PHE A 65 6.21 -10.85 -11.05
N LEU A 66 6.59 -12.03 -10.55
CA LEU A 66 6.57 -13.30 -11.26
C LEU A 66 5.51 -14.21 -10.64
N LEU A 67 4.67 -14.76 -11.50
CA LEU A 67 3.63 -15.74 -11.17
C LEU A 67 4.07 -17.13 -11.66
N PRO A 68 4.35 -18.09 -10.78
CA PRO A 68 4.65 -19.47 -11.19
C PRO A 68 3.37 -20.14 -11.71
N ILE A 69 3.45 -20.71 -12.91
CA ILE A 69 2.33 -21.31 -13.67
C ILE A 69 2.71 -22.67 -14.25
N ALA A 70 3.65 -23.32 -13.58
CA ALA A 70 4.16 -24.62 -13.95
C ALA A 70 3.02 -25.62 -14.19
N SER A 71 3.18 -26.45 -15.22
CA SER A 71 2.31 -27.59 -15.54
C SER A 71 3.14 -28.87 -15.67
N GLU A 72 2.49 -30.04 -15.75
CA GLU A 72 3.21 -31.32 -15.98
C GLU A 72 4.09 -31.29 -17.24
N ALA A 73 3.61 -30.63 -18.30
CA ALA A 73 4.36 -30.46 -19.55
C ALA A 73 5.47 -29.40 -19.44
N HIS A 74 5.33 -28.46 -18.50
CA HIS A 74 6.18 -27.28 -18.38
C HIS A 74 6.48 -26.92 -16.92
N PRO A 75 7.40 -27.64 -16.25
CA PRO A 75 7.57 -27.55 -14.79
C PRO A 75 8.24 -26.26 -14.28
N TYR A 76 8.78 -25.41 -15.16
CA TYR A 76 9.60 -24.24 -14.78
C TYR A 76 9.15 -22.93 -15.43
N ILE A 77 7.86 -22.80 -15.73
CA ILE A 77 7.33 -21.58 -16.36
C ILE A 77 6.76 -20.62 -15.32
N ALA A 78 7.10 -19.35 -15.49
CA ALA A 78 6.51 -18.23 -14.77
C ALA A 78 6.04 -17.18 -15.77
N TYR A 79 4.92 -16.52 -15.44
CA TYR A 79 4.45 -15.33 -16.14
C TYR A 79 4.99 -14.10 -15.44
N ALA A 80 5.57 -13.17 -16.19
CA ALA A 80 6.14 -11.94 -15.64
C ALA A 80 5.16 -10.79 -15.89
N PHE A 81 4.77 -10.10 -14.83
CA PHE A 81 4.02 -8.86 -14.89
C PHE A 81 4.96 -7.70 -14.58
N TYR A 82 5.14 -6.80 -15.54
CA TYR A 82 5.94 -5.60 -15.40
C TYR A 82 5.52 -4.57 -16.46
N PRO A 83 5.54 -3.27 -16.16
CA PRO A 83 5.16 -2.23 -17.10
C PRO A 83 5.94 -2.34 -18.40
N ILE A 84 5.24 -2.54 -19.50
CA ILE A 84 5.79 -2.51 -20.85
C ILE A 84 4.88 -1.61 -21.68
N VAL A 85 5.49 -0.57 -22.28
CA VAL A 85 4.85 0.11 -23.41
C VAL A 85 5.32 -0.57 -24.69
N GLY A 86 4.43 -1.34 -25.31
CA GLY A 86 4.66 -1.83 -26.65
C GLY A 86 4.82 -0.66 -27.63
N THR A 87 5.81 -0.75 -28.51
CA THR A 87 5.82 0.00 -29.78
C THR A 87 5.11 -0.80 -30.90
N GLY A 88 4.44 -1.90 -30.53
CA GLY A 88 3.67 -2.82 -31.39
C GLY A 88 2.39 -3.30 -30.70
N ASP A 89 1.81 -4.42 -31.15
CA ASP A 89 0.55 -4.98 -30.63
C ASP A 89 0.72 -5.56 -29.22
N GLY A 90 0.37 -4.78 -28.20
CA GLY A 90 0.28 -5.21 -26.80
C GLY A 90 0.76 -4.18 -25.77
N SER A 91 0.29 -4.28 -24.54
CA SER A 91 0.63 -3.43 -23.40
C SER A 91 0.41 -4.12 -22.05
N ASP A 92 1.43 -4.12 -21.18
CA ASP A 92 1.26 -4.46 -19.77
C ASP A 92 1.01 -3.16 -19.00
N HIS A 93 -0.19 -3.03 -18.44
CA HIS A 93 -0.55 -1.89 -17.60
C HIS A 93 -1.54 -2.25 -16.51
N ASN A 94 -1.49 -1.49 -15.41
CA ASN A 94 -2.54 -1.53 -14.41
C ASN A 94 -3.87 -1.00 -14.99
N THR A 95 -4.96 -1.70 -14.71
CA THR A 95 -6.29 -1.43 -15.28
C THR A 95 -7.29 -0.92 -14.26
N SER A 96 -7.09 -1.19 -12.97
CA SER A 96 -7.94 -0.71 -11.90
C SER A 96 -7.15 -0.52 -10.60
N ALA A 97 -7.65 0.34 -9.71
CA ALA A 97 -7.09 0.50 -8.36
C ALA A 97 -8.19 0.83 -7.35
N THR A 98 -8.18 0.14 -6.20
CA THR A 98 -9.03 0.42 -5.03
C THR A 98 -8.23 0.30 -3.75
N THR A 99 -8.78 0.68 -2.61
CA THR A 99 -8.10 0.43 -1.34
C THR A 99 -9.07 0.21 -0.17
N HIS A 100 -8.68 -0.69 0.72
CA HIS A 100 -9.32 -0.87 2.02
C HIS A 100 -8.70 0.02 3.11
N PHE A 101 -7.63 0.73 2.80
CA PHE A 101 -6.82 1.43 3.78
C PHE A 101 -6.94 2.93 3.58
N ARG A 102 -7.30 3.65 4.65
CA ARG A 102 -7.29 5.12 4.62
C ARG A 102 -5.88 5.69 4.65
N GLN A 103 -4.95 4.98 5.30
CA GLN A 103 -3.55 5.37 5.44
C GLN A 103 -2.66 4.13 5.60
N ASN A 104 -1.41 4.23 5.14
CA ASN A 104 -0.34 3.26 5.39
C ASN A 104 -0.61 1.82 4.92
N GLY A 105 -1.46 1.62 3.91
CA GLY A 105 -1.77 0.29 3.39
C GLY A 105 -1.57 0.18 1.88
N PRO A 106 -1.35 -1.05 1.40
CA PRO A 106 -1.20 -1.32 -0.02
C PRO A 106 -2.50 -1.04 -0.78
N THR A 107 -2.36 -0.51 -1.98
CA THR A 107 -3.46 -0.35 -2.93
C THR A 107 -3.80 -1.69 -3.57
N ASN A 108 -5.08 -2.05 -3.64
CA ASN A 108 -5.55 -3.16 -4.47
C ASN A 108 -5.49 -2.73 -5.93
N PHE A 109 -5.04 -3.59 -6.84
CA PHE A 109 -4.97 -3.24 -8.26
C PHE A 109 -5.04 -4.47 -9.15
N SER A 110 -5.46 -4.24 -10.40
CA SER A 110 -5.42 -5.25 -11.45
C SER A 110 -4.40 -4.87 -12.51
N VAL A 111 -3.73 -5.87 -13.06
CA VAL A 111 -2.82 -5.75 -14.20
C VAL A 111 -3.37 -6.62 -15.34
N TYR A 112 -3.30 -6.08 -16.55
CA TYR A 112 -3.56 -6.82 -17.77
C TYR A 112 -2.34 -6.69 -18.69
N ASP A 113 -1.95 -7.81 -19.26
CA ASP A 113 -0.88 -7.97 -20.24
C ASP A 113 -1.43 -8.77 -21.43
N ASP A 114 -1.16 -8.31 -22.64
CA ASP A 114 -1.50 -8.94 -23.92
C ASP A 114 -0.31 -8.98 -24.89
N PHE A 115 0.92 -8.98 -24.35
CA PHE A 115 2.15 -8.91 -25.13
C PHE A 115 2.55 -10.25 -25.78
N ASP A 116 3.01 -10.20 -27.04
CA ASP A 116 3.62 -11.32 -27.78
C ASP A 116 2.80 -12.63 -27.77
N PHE A 117 1.50 -12.54 -28.10
CA PHE A 117 0.54 -13.67 -28.14
C PHE A 117 0.26 -14.32 -26.78
N ASN A 118 0.80 -13.76 -25.71
CA ASN A 118 0.52 -14.19 -24.35
C ASN A 118 -0.43 -13.19 -23.72
N GLU A 119 -1.41 -13.69 -22.98
CA GLU A 119 -2.32 -12.86 -22.22
C GLU A 119 -2.22 -13.23 -20.74
N GLY A 120 -2.27 -12.22 -19.90
CA GLY A 120 -2.17 -12.35 -18.46
C GLY A 120 -3.04 -11.31 -17.79
N GLN A 121 -3.92 -11.76 -16.91
CA GLN A 121 -4.66 -10.88 -16.02
C GLN A 121 -4.39 -11.33 -14.59
N ILE A 122 -4.16 -10.36 -13.71
CA ILE A 122 -4.06 -10.60 -12.28
C ILE A 122 -4.72 -9.45 -11.52
N SER A 123 -5.51 -9.78 -10.51
CA SER A 123 -6.13 -8.84 -9.58
C SER A 123 -5.63 -9.12 -8.18
N LEU A 124 -5.04 -8.12 -7.54
CA LEU A 124 -4.46 -8.18 -6.21
C LEU A 124 -5.36 -7.46 -5.20
N ASP A 125 -5.86 -8.21 -4.23
CA ASP A 125 -6.61 -7.70 -3.09
C ASP A 125 -5.78 -7.86 -1.82
N PHE A 126 -5.66 -6.80 -1.03
CA PHE A 126 -4.85 -6.79 0.18
C PHE A 126 -5.71 -6.68 1.44
N SER A 127 -5.26 -7.33 2.50
CA SER A 127 -5.86 -7.21 3.83
C SER A 127 -4.77 -7.03 4.89
N ARG A 128 -5.16 -6.58 6.07
CA ARG A 128 -4.28 -6.41 7.23
C ARG A 128 -4.83 -7.19 8.41
N ASP A 129 -3.99 -7.99 9.05
CA ASP A 129 -4.35 -8.69 10.28
C ASP A 129 -4.30 -7.77 11.51
N THR A 130 -4.72 -8.28 12.67
CA THR A 130 -4.70 -7.52 13.93
C THR A 130 -3.29 -7.22 14.45
N ALA A 131 -2.27 -7.90 13.92
CA ALA A 131 -0.86 -7.64 14.24
C ALA A 131 -0.24 -6.61 13.28
N GLY A 132 -1.00 -6.12 12.28
CA GLY A 132 -0.54 -5.16 11.29
C GLY A 132 0.18 -5.77 10.09
N ASN A 133 0.22 -7.10 9.96
CA ASN A 133 0.82 -7.75 8.80
C ASN A 133 -0.10 -7.65 7.60
N PHE A 134 0.47 -7.39 6.42
CA PHE A 134 -0.27 -7.38 5.17
C PHE A 134 -0.24 -8.76 4.52
N SER A 135 -1.40 -9.18 4.04
CA SER A 135 -1.57 -10.35 3.19
C SER A 135 -2.21 -9.97 1.87
N TYR A 136 -2.05 -10.82 0.88
CA TYR A 136 -2.69 -10.67 -0.42
C TYR A 136 -3.50 -11.90 -0.80
N SER A 137 -4.53 -11.68 -1.61
CA SER A 137 -5.22 -12.66 -2.42
C SER A 137 -5.14 -12.20 -3.86
N ALA A 138 -4.55 -13.03 -4.74
CA ALA A 138 -4.41 -12.73 -6.16
C ALA A 138 -5.24 -13.69 -6.98
N GLN A 139 -6.20 -13.18 -7.74
CA GLN A 139 -6.91 -13.94 -8.77
C GLN A 139 -6.21 -13.72 -10.10
N TYR A 140 -5.89 -14.80 -10.81
CA TYR A 140 -5.19 -14.70 -12.09
C TYR A 140 -5.81 -15.58 -13.16
N ALA A 141 -5.59 -15.17 -14.41
CA ALA A 141 -5.82 -15.96 -15.61
C ALA A 141 -4.69 -15.67 -16.60
N THR A 142 -4.09 -16.70 -17.19
CA THR A 142 -3.05 -16.57 -18.21
C THR A 142 -3.32 -17.50 -19.38
N SER A 143 -2.90 -17.06 -20.56
CA SER A 143 -2.89 -17.80 -21.81
C SER A 143 -1.50 -17.62 -22.41
N ILE A 144 -0.72 -18.70 -22.52
CA ILE A 144 0.66 -18.63 -23.01
C ILE A 144 0.81 -19.48 -24.23
N TYR A 145 1.25 -18.85 -25.31
CA TYR A 145 1.45 -19.50 -26.58
C TYR A 145 2.80 -20.22 -26.62
N PHE A 146 2.76 -21.52 -26.89
CA PHE A 146 3.90 -22.35 -27.22
C PHE A 146 3.76 -22.86 -28.65
N ARG A 147 4.87 -23.33 -29.21
CA ARG A 147 4.88 -23.99 -30.53
C ARG A 147 3.89 -25.15 -30.62
N ASP A 148 3.73 -25.88 -29.52
CA ASP A 148 2.96 -27.14 -29.47
C ASP A 148 1.53 -26.95 -28.92
N GLY A 149 1.10 -25.71 -28.65
CA GLY A 149 -0.22 -25.38 -28.13
C GLY A 149 -0.23 -24.18 -27.19
N THR A 150 -1.40 -23.86 -26.64
CA THR A 150 -1.56 -22.76 -25.68
C THR A 150 -1.79 -23.32 -24.28
N LEU A 151 -1.02 -22.87 -23.30
CA LEU A 151 -1.22 -23.19 -21.89
C LEU A 151 -2.17 -22.17 -21.28
N TYR A 152 -3.32 -22.64 -20.83
CA TYR A 152 -4.28 -21.85 -20.06
C TYR A 152 -4.10 -22.16 -18.59
N ASN A 153 -3.97 -21.12 -17.76
CA ASN A 153 -3.88 -21.27 -16.31
C ASN A 153 -4.75 -20.23 -15.63
N SER A 154 -5.42 -20.60 -14.55
CA SER A 154 -6.21 -19.65 -13.76
C SER A 154 -6.35 -20.16 -12.35
N GLY A 155 -6.40 -19.25 -11.39
CA GLY A 155 -6.57 -19.64 -10.01
C GLY A 155 -6.56 -18.48 -9.05
N THR A 156 -6.52 -18.84 -7.77
CA THR A 156 -6.33 -17.91 -6.68
C THR A 156 -5.12 -18.33 -5.88
N ILE A 157 -4.23 -17.37 -5.60
CA ILE A 157 -3.06 -17.56 -4.76
C ILE A 157 -3.07 -16.55 -3.63
N THR A 158 -2.49 -16.93 -2.50
CA THR A 158 -2.41 -16.07 -1.33
C THR A 158 -1.00 -16.07 -0.77
N GLY A 159 -0.68 -15.02 -0.02
CA GLY A 159 0.62 -14.89 0.60
C GLY A 159 0.73 -13.63 1.45
N LEU A 160 1.94 -13.30 1.85
CA LEU A 160 2.24 -12.13 2.67
C LEU A 160 3.00 -11.07 1.87
N VAL A 161 2.79 -9.83 2.28
CA VAL A 161 3.49 -8.66 1.74
C VAL A 161 4.18 -7.90 2.84
N THR A 162 5.43 -7.54 2.62
CA THR A 162 6.21 -6.71 3.55
C THR A 162 6.45 -5.32 2.97
N ARG A 163 6.20 -4.31 3.79
CA ARG A 163 6.54 -2.93 3.49
C ARG A 163 8.05 -2.74 3.60
N SER A 164 8.63 -1.99 2.66
CA SER A 164 10.06 -1.64 2.61
C SER A 164 10.25 -0.23 2.08
N THR A 165 11.48 0.27 2.20
CA THR A 165 11.90 1.54 1.60
C THR A 165 12.32 1.34 0.15
N VAL A 166 12.03 2.33 -0.69
CA VAL A 166 12.50 2.37 -2.08
C VAL A 166 13.97 2.80 -2.09
N SER A 167 14.79 2.22 -2.96
CA SER A 167 16.18 2.65 -3.12
C SER A 167 16.25 4.06 -3.73
N GLU A 168 17.22 4.88 -3.29
CA GLU A 168 17.37 6.25 -3.78
C GLU A 168 17.55 6.33 -5.30
N SER A 169 18.24 5.35 -5.90
CA SER A 169 18.40 5.28 -7.36
C SER A 169 17.07 5.08 -8.07
N LYS A 170 16.18 4.25 -7.51
CA LYS A 170 14.85 4.01 -8.06
C LYS A 170 13.94 5.22 -7.87
N VAL A 171 13.97 5.87 -6.70
CA VAL A 171 13.26 7.14 -6.45
C VAL A 171 13.65 8.18 -7.50
N ARG A 172 14.96 8.42 -7.69
CA ARG A 172 15.44 9.35 -8.73
C ARG A 172 14.97 8.97 -10.14
N SER A 173 14.90 7.68 -10.45
CA SER A 173 14.41 7.20 -11.75
C SER A 173 12.92 7.51 -11.95
N LEU A 174 12.10 7.28 -10.92
CA LEU A 174 10.67 7.58 -10.94
C LEU A 174 10.44 9.09 -11.05
N ASP A 175 11.15 9.90 -10.26
CA ASP A 175 11.03 11.36 -10.29
C ASP A 175 11.42 11.93 -11.66
N ASN A 176 12.48 11.42 -12.28
CA ASN A 176 12.88 11.79 -13.64
C ASN A 176 11.85 11.39 -14.71
N SER A 177 11.00 10.40 -14.41
CA SER A 177 9.96 9.88 -15.29
C SER A 177 8.58 10.46 -14.99
N GLY A 178 8.50 11.52 -14.18
CA GLY A 178 7.23 12.17 -13.81
C GLY A 178 6.43 11.43 -12.75
N GLY A 179 7.09 10.58 -11.96
CA GLY A 179 6.53 9.84 -10.83
C GLY A 179 6.22 8.37 -11.10
N TYR A 180 6.26 7.95 -12.36
CA TYR A 180 5.81 6.63 -12.78
C TYR A 180 6.87 5.92 -13.61
N GLU A 181 6.98 4.60 -13.44
CA GLU A 181 7.71 3.77 -14.38
C GLU A 181 7.05 3.85 -15.76
N TYR A 182 7.86 3.83 -16.81
CA TYR A 182 7.36 3.89 -18.18
C TYR A 182 6.36 2.75 -18.45
N GLY A 183 5.13 3.12 -18.82
CA GLY A 183 4.02 2.18 -19.08
C GLY A 183 3.01 2.02 -17.96
N VAL A 184 3.33 2.50 -16.75
CA VAL A 184 2.36 2.54 -15.66
C VAL A 184 1.34 3.64 -15.91
N ARG A 185 0.05 3.32 -15.76
CA ARG A 185 -1.03 4.31 -15.81
C ARG A 185 -1.28 4.85 -14.41
N ARG A 186 -1.33 6.18 -14.29
CA ARG A 186 -1.76 6.83 -13.05
C ARG A 186 -3.25 6.55 -12.81
N ILE A 187 -3.54 5.68 -11.84
CA ILE A 187 -4.89 5.42 -11.35
C ILE A 187 -4.88 5.66 -9.83
N VAL A 188 -5.59 6.71 -9.40
CA VAL A 188 -5.77 7.00 -7.97
C VAL A 188 -6.83 6.04 -7.42
N PRO A 189 -6.52 5.21 -6.42
CA PRO A 189 -7.45 4.23 -5.90
C PRO A 189 -8.66 4.88 -5.22
N THR A 190 -9.82 4.26 -5.42
CA THR A 190 -11.03 4.61 -4.67
C THR A 190 -11.09 3.81 -3.37
N TYR A 191 -11.40 4.48 -2.26
CA TYR A 191 -11.64 3.80 -0.99
C TYR A 191 -12.97 3.04 -1.01
N VAL A 192 -12.93 1.72 -0.82
CA VAL A 192 -14.11 0.83 -0.93
C VAL A 192 -14.63 0.32 0.42
N GLY A 193 -14.05 0.80 1.53
CA GLY A 193 -14.40 0.38 2.88
C GLY A 193 -13.35 -0.55 3.50
N PRO A 194 -13.31 -0.68 4.83
CA PRO A 194 -12.28 -1.47 5.50
C PRO A 194 -12.52 -2.97 5.26
N SER A 195 -11.46 -3.69 4.91
CA SER A 195 -11.39 -5.16 4.93
C SER A 195 -10.65 -5.63 6.20
N GLU A 196 -10.94 -4.96 7.31
CA GLU A 196 -10.37 -5.25 8.62
C GLU A 196 -11.43 -6.02 9.42
N ILE A 197 -11.10 -7.23 9.87
CA ILE A 197 -11.91 -7.93 10.87
C ILE A 197 -11.88 -7.03 12.12
N PRO A 198 -13.03 -6.55 12.63
CA PRO A 198 -13.04 -5.67 13.79
C PRO A 198 -12.28 -6.35 14.92
N GLU A 199 -11.29 -5.66 15.49
CA GLU A 199 -10.58 -6.18 16.65
C GLU A 199 -11.60 -6.61 17.73
N PRO A 200 -11.37 -7.75 18.43
CA PRO A 200 -12.27 -8.21 19.49
C PRO A 200 -12.55 -7.13 20.53
N GLY A 201 -11.59 -6.24 20.79
CA GLY A 201 -11.72 -5.10 21.70
C GLY A 201 -12.78 -4.08 21.26
N SER A 202 -12.91 -3.83 19.95
CA SER A 202 -13.90 -2.91 19.39
C SER A 202 -15.32 -3.46 19.49
N VAL A 203 -15.48 -4.77 19.31
CA VAL A 203 -16.76 -5.48 19.54
C VAL A 203 -17.10 -5.48 21.04
N ALA A 204 -16.11 -5.69 21.91
CA ALA A 204 -16.31 -5.64 23.36
C ALA A 204 -16.72 -4.23 23.83
N LEU A 205 -16.10 -3.17 23.29
CA LEU A 205 -16.46 -1.78 23.63
C LEU A 205 -17.86 -1.39 23.13
N LEU A 206 -18.24 -1.84 21.92
CA LEU A 206 -19.60 -1.68 21.41
C LEU A 206 -20.62 -2.43 22.28
N ALA A 207 -20.30 -3.66 22.69
CA ALA A 207 -21.16 -4.47 23.56
C ALA A 207 -21.30 -3.86 24.97
N VAL A 208 -20.20 -3.34 25.55
CA VAL A 208 -20.23 -2.64 26.84
C VAL A 208 -20.99 -1.32 26.74
N GLY A 209 -20.83 -0.57 25.65
CA GLY A 209 -21.60 0.65 25.39
C GLY A 209 -23.10 0.39 25.25
N ALA A 210 -23.48 -0.68 24.53
CA ALA A 210 -24.88 -1.09 24.38
C ALA A 210 -25.49 -1.56 25.71
N LEU A 211 -24.75 -2.32 26.52
CA LEU A 211 -25.20 -2.76 27.84
C LEU A 211 -25.33 -1.58 28.82
N GLY A 212 -24.41 -0.62 28.76
CA GLY A 212 -24.46 0.62 29.56
C GLY A 212 -25.69 1.47 29.22
N ALA A 213 -26.00 1.64 27.94
CA ALA A 213 -27.16 2.41 27.48
C ALA A 213 -28.49 1.75 27.91
N VAL A 214 -28.60 0.42 27.82
CA VAL A 214 -29.79 -0.31 28.29
C VAL A 214 -29.93 -0.24 29.83
N GLY A 215 -28.82 -0.26 30.56
CA GLY A 215 -28.80 -0.09 32.01
C GLY A 215 -29.30 1.28 32.47
N VAL A 216 -28.88 2.36 31.80
CA VAL A 216 -29.31 3.74 32.08
C VAL A 216 -30.78 3.95 31.71
N ALA A 217 -31.23 3.42 30.57
CA ALA A 217 -32.62 3.50 30.14
C ALA A 217 -33.59 2.84 31.14
N ARG A 218 -33.20 1.69 31.74
CA ARG A 218 -34.00 1.01 32.77
C ARG A 218 -34.04 1.77 34.11
N ARG A 219 -33.01 2.54 34.45
CA ARG A 219 -32.97 3.32 35.69
C ARG A 219 -33.87 4.56 35.62
N SER A 220 -33.97 5.21 34.46
CA SER A 220 -34.82 6.39 34.28
C SER A 220 -36.33 6.11 34.38
N LYS A 221 -36.77 4.87 34.09
CA LYS A 221 -38.19 4.47 34.19
C LYS A 221 -38.67 4.14 35.61
N LYS A 222 -37.77 4.08 36.60
CA LYS A 222 -38.12 3.78 38.00
C LYS A 222 -38.29 5.02 38.89
N SER A 223 -38.16 6.22 38.32
CA SER A 223 -38.26 7.49 39.04
C SER A 223 -39.33 8.43 38.47
N ALA A 224 -40.32 7.90 37.75
CA ALA A 224 -41.52 8.61 37.34
C ALA A 224 -42.75 8.00 38.02
#